data_AF-A0A1Q7XS67-F1
#
_entry.id   AF-A0A1Q7XS67-F1
#
_cell.length_a   1.000
_cell.length_b   1.000
_cell.length_c   1.000
_cell.angle_alpha   90.00
_cell.angle_beta   90.00
_cell.angle_gamma   90.00
#
_symmetry.space_group_name_H-M   'P 1'
#
loop_
_entity.id
_entity.type
_entity.pdbx_description
1 polymer ?
#
loop_
_entity_poly.entity_id
_entity_poly.type
_entity_poly.pdbx_seq_one_letter_code
_entity_poly.pdbx_strand_id
1 'polypeptide(L)'
;MESGALQVRVSVGGTKGQGELAVPVPAAAQRTLKMQRPLWCLLAFLMVFLAVGMVFIAGAAVREGNLGPGETPAPGRTRNARVVMAITTVVVAGILYLGRAWWSAEANNYQRGVNIFKPPAAETKLENGNRLVIRAKGQDAEWSSYVKMEEVIPDHGHLMDLFVISSPGLDRMWHLHPQRVEGGAFAEELPSMPAGRNQIFADVVDKGGFPWTLVGSVELAKINGQPLTGDDSAWSGATGAAQAGDSTVSQLADGGRMVWRRATDPLEANLPMNFKFSVEDTNGQPANDLEPYMGMTGHAEFVSLDLSVFAHVHPAGSVSMAALELARTGLAGASGELQPGMPMAMPSAPLSSEIHFPYGFPRPGEYRIFVQIKRSGRVETGVFDAHVP
;
A
#
# COMPACT_ATOMS: atom_id res chain seq x y z
N MET A 1 -1.75 17.61 -2.56
CA MET A 1 -2.33 16.54 -3.40
C MET A 1 -3.55 16.06 -2.67
N GLU A 2 -4.70 16.02 -3.34
CA GLU A 2 -5.88 15.35 -2.79
C GLU A 2 -5.54 13.86 -2.61
N SER A 3 -5.86 13.30 -1.44
CA SER A 3 -5.73 11.87 -1.17
C SER A 3 -7.11 11.23 -1.23
N GLY A 4 -7.20 10.00 -1.71
CA GLY A 4 -8.45 9.28 -1.90
C GLY A 4 -8.48 8.44 -3.18
N ALA A 5 -9.65 7.91 -3.51
CA ALA A 5 -9.85 7.15 -4.73
C ALA A 5 -10.01 8.09 -5.93
N LEU A 6 -9.02 8.10 -6.82
CA LEU A 6 -9.10 8.77 -8.11
C LEU A 6 -9.43 7.76 -9.22
N GLN A 7 -9.64 8.23 -10.44
CA GLN A 7 -9.73 7.36 -11.61
C GLN A 7 -9.00 7.96 -12.80
N VAL A 8 -8.39 7.10 -13.61
CA VAL A 8 -7.86 7.42 -14.92
C VAL A 8 -8.85 6.93 -15.97
N ARG A 9 -9.34 7.84 -16.81
CA ARG A 9 -10.20 7.50 -17.95
C ARG A 9 -9.35 7.35 -19.20
N VAL A 10 -9.39 6.15 -19.77
CA VAL A 10 -8.69 5.82 -21.01
C VAL A 10 -9.73 5.76 -22.12
N SER A 11 -9.68 6.71 -23.05
CA SER A 11 -10.50 6.71 -24.26
C SER A 11 -9.67 6.23 -25.45
N VAL A 12 -10.13 5.20 -26.13
CA VAL A 12 -9.48 4.60 -27.30
C VAL A 12 -10.39 4.74 -28.50
N GLY A 13 -9.88 5.32 -29.59
CA GLY A 13 -10.55 5.35 -30.89
C GLY A 13 -9.88 4.39 -31.86
N GLY A 14 -10.66 3.56 -32.56
CA GLY A 14 -10.16 2.64 -33.57
C GLY A 14 -11.16 2.37 -34.69
N THR A 15 -10.81 1.47 -35.60
CA THR A 15 -11.67 1.08 -36.74
C THR A 15 -13.00 0.45 -36.32
N LYS A 16 -13.12 -0.01 -35.08
CA LYS A 16 -14.34 -0.54 -34.47
C LYS A 16 -15.14 0.50 -33.66
N GLY A 17 -14.75 1.77 -33.70
CA GLY A 17 -15.39 2.86 -32.95
C GLY A 17 -14.55 3.35 -31.76
N GLN A 18 -15.22 4.06 -30.84
CA GLN A 18 -14.62 4.56 -29.60
C GLN A 18 -14.98 3.65 -28.42
N GLY A 19 -14.04 3.46 -27.51
CA GLY A 19 -14.26 2.79 -26.22
C GLY A 19 -13.64 3.61 -25.09
N GLU A 20 -14.25 3.55 -23.91
CA GLU A 20 -13.74 4.21 -22.70
C GLU A 20 -13.59 3.18 -21.58
N LEU A 21 -12.52 3.30 -20.80
CA LEU A 21 -12.26 2.49 -19.61
C LEU A 21 -11.90 3.42 -18.45
N ALA A 22 -12.64 3.33 -17.35
CA ALA A 22 -12.27 3.97 -16.09
C ALA A 22 -11.46 3.00 -15.23
N VAL A 23 -10.25 3.40 -14.85
CA VAL A 23 -9.34 2.64 -13.99
C VAL A 23 -9.20 3.37 -12.67
N PRO A 24 -9.72 2.85 -11.54
CA PRO A 24 -9.53 3.48 -10.24
C PRO A 24 -8.05 3.45 -9.84
N VAL A 25 -7.61 4.51 -9.17
CA VAL A 25 -6.24 4.67 -8.69
C VAL A 25 -6.29 5.19 -7.25
N PRO A 26 -5.82 4.42 -6.26
CA PRO A 26 -5.65 4.94 -4.91
C PRO A 26 -4.54 5.99 -4.93
N ALA A 27 -4.89 7.23 -4.58
CA ALA A 27 -3.95 8.34 -4.52
C ALA A 27 -3.66 8.70 -3.07
N ALA A 28 -2.41 8.54 -2.66
CA ALA A 28 -1.93 9.00 -1.36
C ALA A 28 -0.46 9.41 -1.44
N ALA A 29 -0.04 10.33 -0.58
CA ALA A 29 1.37 10.72 -0.50
C ALA A 29 2.19 9.56 0.09
N GLN A 30 3.08 8.93 -0.68
CA GLN A 30 3.87 7.78 -0.19
C GLN A 30 5.27 8.14 0.30
N ARG A 31 5.85 9.23 -0.22
CA ARG A 31 7.20 9.66 0.16
C ARG A 31 7.44 11.13 -0.16
N THR A 32 8.34 11.75 0.61
CA THR A 32 8.94 13.03 0.23
C THR A 32 10.18 12.76 -0.61
N LEU A 33 10.22 13.31 -1.83
CA LEU A 33 11.42 13.22 -2.68
C LEU A 33 12.51 14.15 -2.14
N LYS A 34 13.76 13.67 -2.15
CA LYS A 34 14.92 14.51 -1.84
C LYS A 34 15.24 15.39 -3.04
N MET A 35 15.68 16.63 -2.78
CA MET A 35 16.19 17.51 -3.83
C MET A 35 17.39 16.85 -4.53
N GLN A 36 17.41 16.89 -5.85
CA GLN A 36 18.53 16.35 -6.64
C GLN A 36 19.82 17.11 -6.32
N ARG A 37 20.95 16.39 -6.22
CA ARG A 37 22.25 17.00 -5.84
C ARG A 37 22.67 18.18 -6.74
N PRO A 38 22.54 18.12 -8.08
CA PRO A 38 22.92 19.25 -8.93
C PRO A 38 22.07 20.49 -8.67
N LEU A 39 20.75 20.31 -8.54
CA LEU A 39 19.83 21.40 -8.21
C LEU A 39 20.15 21.99 -6.83
N TRP A 40 20.41 21.14 -5.84
CA TRP A 40 20.84 21.59 -4.52
C TRP A 40 22.14 22.42 -4.58
N CYS A 41 23.15 21.96 -5.32
CA CYS A 41 24.41 22.70 -5.49
C CYS A 41 24.19 24.06 -6.15
N LEU A 42 23.38 24.11 -7.21
CA LEU A 42 23.04 25.36 -7.90
C LEU A 42 22.34 26.35 -6.96
N LEU A 43 21.32 25.89 -6.23
CA LEU A 43 20.58 26.73 -5.29
C LEU A 43 21.45 27.18 -4.11
N ALA A 44 22.33 26.31 -3.60
CA ALA A 44 23.28 26.67 -2.55
C ALA A 44 24.28 27.73 -3.04
N PHE A 45 24.81 27.58 -4.26
CA PHE A 45 25.68 28.59 -4.88
C PHE A 45 24.95 29.92 -5.04
N LEU A 46 23.74 29.92 -5.61
CA LEU A 46 22.94 31.14 -5.81
C LEU A 46 22.63 31.82 -4.47
N MET A 47 22.27 31.06 -3.43
CA MET A 47 22.03 31.58 -2.10
C MET A 47 23.27 32.29 -1.54
N VAL A 48 24.45 31.66 -1.62
CA VAL A 48 25.71 32.26 -1.16
C VAL A 48 26.08 33.48 -2.01
N PHE A 49 25.97 33.38 -3.33
CA PHE A 49 26.27 34.46 -4.26
C PHE A 49 25.41 35.69 -3.98
N LEU A 50 24.09 35.52 -3.80
CA LEU A 50 23.16 36.60 -3.51
C LEU A 50 23.40 37.18 -2.10
N ALA A 51 23.64 36.34 -1.09
CA ALA A 51 23.92 36.79 0.27
C ALA A 51 25.20 37.65 0.33
N VAL A 52 26.27 37.16 -0.29
CA VAL A 52 27.54 37.88 -0.40
C VAL A 52 27.38 39.14 -1.24
N GLY A 53 26.68 39.06 -2.38
CA GLY A 53 26.39 40.20 -3.25
C GLY A 53 25.67 41.33 -2.52
N MET A 54 24.67 41.01 -1.70
CA MET A 54 23.93 42.00 -0.89
C MET A 54 24.84 42.74 0.10
N VAL A 55 25.78 42.04 0.74
CA VAL A 55 26.77 42.64 1.63
C VAL A 55 27.67 43.61 0.86
N PHE A 56 28.16 43.21 -0.33
CA PHE A 56 28.97 44.07 -1.18
C PHE A 56 28.22 45.30 -1.70
N ILE A 57 26.96 45.15 -2.12
CA ILE A 57 26.11 46.26 -2.57
C ILE A 57 25.92 47.28 -1.44
N ALA A 58 25.61 46.84 -0.22
CA ALA A 58 25.46 47.73 0.94
C ALA A 58 26.77 48.47 1.27
N GLY A 59 27.91 47.77 1.20
CA GLY A 59 29.23 48.38 1.38
C GLY A 59 29.55 49.44 0.31
N ALA A 60 29.30 49.11 -0.97
CA ALA A 60 29.53 50.00 -2.09
C ALA A 60 28.63 51.24 -2.02
N ALA A 61 27.36 51.09 -1.65
CA ALA A 61 26.43 52.21 -1.50
C ALA A 61 26.94 53.25 -0.48
N VAL A 62 27.49 52.82 0.66
CA VAL A 62 28.04 53.72 1.69
C VAL A 62 29.39 54.31 1.27
N ARG A 63 30.25 53.48 0.67
CA ARG A 63 31.60 53.87 0.26
C ARG A 63 31.57 54.88 -0.88
N GLU A 64 30.76 54.63 -1.90
CA GLU A 64 30.83 55.28 -3.23
C GLU A 64 29.53 55.92 -3.70
N GLY A 65 28.38 55.65 -3.07
CA GLY A 65 27.07 56.04 -3.62
C GLY A 65 26.83 57.53 -3.86
N ASN A 66 27.63 58.41 -3.24
CA ASN A 66 27.56 59.87 -3.39
C ASN A 66 28.88 60.48 -3.88
N LEU A 67 29.76 59.71 -4.53
CA LEU A 67 31.01 60.24 -5.09
C LEU A 67 30.81 60.69 -6.54
N GLY A 68 31.48 61.78 -6.91
CA GLY A 68 31.58 62.22 -8.30
C GLY A 68 32.46 61.29 -9.14
N PRO A 69 32.32 61.28 -10.48
CA PRO A 69 33.19 60.50 -11.35
C PRO A 69 34.67 60.82 -11.13
N GLY A 70 35.48 59.81 -10.83
CA GLY A 70 36.93 59.94 -10.61
C GLY A 70 37.36 60.30 -9.18
N GLU A 71 36.42 60.52 -8.25
CA GLU A 71 36.74 60.78 -6.85
C GLU A 71 37.08 59.50 -6.09
N THR A 72 38.01 59.59 -5.13
CA THR A 72 38.39 58.46 -4.28
C THR A 72 37.73 58.53 -2.90
N PRO A 73 37.27 57.42 -2.31
CA PRO A 73 36.62 57.43 -1.00
C PRO A 73 37.57 57.86 0.12
N ALA A 74 37.17 58.84 0.93
CA ALA A 74 37.92 59.21 2.13
C ALA A 74 38.05 58.03 3.12
N PRO A 75 39.13 57.93 3.92
CA PRO A 75 39.37 56.80 4.83
C PRO A 75 38.22 56.54 5.82
N GLY A 76 37.54 57.60 6.28
CA GLY A 76 36.37 57.50 7.17
C GLY A 76 35.17 56.78 6.52
N ARG A 77 34.94 57.00 5.22
CA ARG A 77 33.87 56.32 4.46
C ARG A 77 34.18 54.84 4.29
N THR A 78 35.44 54.48 4.06
CA THR A 78 35.89 53.08 3.98
C THR A 78 35.69 52.34 5.31
N ARG A 79 35.97 53.00 6.44
CA ARG A 79 35.69 52.43 7.77
C ARG A 79 34.20 52.23 8.00
N ASN A 80 33.38 53.24 7.68
CA ASN A 80 31.92 53.15 7.82
C ASN A 80 31.32 52.06 6.91
N ALA A 81 31.81 51.92 5.68
CA ALA A 81 31.40 50.85 4.77
C ALA A 81 31.70 49.46 5.35
N ARG A 82 32.86 49.24 5.97
CA ARG A 82 33.18 47.97 6.65
C ARG A 82 32.25 47.69 7.83
N VAL A 83 31.91 48.71 8.62
CA VAL A 83 30.95 48.58 9.72
C VAL A 83 29.57 48.19 9.17
N VAL A 84 29.11 48.86 8.11
CA VAL A 84 27.84 48.54 7.47
C VAL A 84 27.86 47.14 6.86
N MET A 85 28.93 46.73 6.18
CA MET A 85 29.07 45.36 5.68
C MET A 85 28.99 44.32 6.81
N ALA A 86 29.60 44.58 7.97
CA ALA A 86 29.52 43.68 9.12
C ALA A 86 28.08 43.58 9.66
N ILE A 87 27.39 44.72 9.79
CA ILE A 87 25.97 44.77 10.21
C ILE A 87 25.09 44.02 9.20
N THR A 88 25.22 44.33 7.90
CA THR A 88 24.47 43.65 6.83
C THR A 88 24.73 42.16 6.84
N THR A 89 25.96 41.72 7.09
CA THR A 89 26.30 40.29 7.21
C THR A 89 25.50 39.63 8.33
N VAL A 90 25.44 40.25 9.52
CA VAL A 90 24.67 39.74 10.67
C VAL A 90 23.17 39.68 10.34
N VAL A 91 22.64 40.72 9.69
CA VAL A 91 21.22 40.77 9.29
C VAL A 91 20.90 39.68 8.27
N VAL A 92 21.69 39.54 7.20
CA VAL A 92 21.50 38.51 6.18
C VAL A 92 21.62 37.11 6.78
N ALA A 93 22.61 36.87 7.65
CA ALA A 93 22.73 35.61 8.37
C ALA A 93 21.51 35.31 9.26
N GLY A 94 20.98 36.33 9.94
CA GLY A 94 19.75 36.24 10.72
C GLY A 94 18.54 35.87 9.87
N ILE A 95 18.37 36.51 8.70
CA ILE A 95 17.29 36.21 7.75
C ILE A 95 17.40 34.76 7.26
N LEU A 96 18.60 34.32 6.85
CA LEU A 96 18.82 32.95 6.38
C LEU A 96 18.57 31.93 7.50
N TYR A 97 18.98 32.23 8.73
CA TYR A 97 18.74 31.38 9.90
C TYR A 97 17.24 31.26 10.20
N LEU A 98 16.52 32.38 10.29
CA LEU A 98 15.08 32.40 10.55
C LEU A 98 14.29 31.74 9.42
N GLY A 99 14.68 32.00 8.17
CA GLY A 99 14.10 31.34 7.00
C GLY A 99 14.29 29.82 7.05
N ARG A 100 15.50 29.34 7.38
CA ARG A 100 15.76 27.92 7.58
C ARG A 100 14.93 27.35 8.72
N ALA A 101 14.85 28.04 9.86
CA ALA A 101 14.09 27.59 11.02
C ALA A 101 12.60 27.46 10.68
N TRP A 102 12.03 28.45 9.97
CA TRP A 102 10.66 28.43 9.51
C TRP A 102 10.39 27.28 8.53
N TRP A 103 11.22 27.13 7.48
CA TRP A 103 11.08 26.01 6.54
C TRP A 103 11.29 24.64 7.19
N SER A 104 12.14 24.55 8.21
CA SER A 104 12.33 23.29 8.96
C SER A 104 11.11 22.98 9.83
N ALA A 105 10.51 23.99 10.46
CA ALA A 105 9.27 23.84 11.19
C ALA A 105 8.12 23.43 10.26
N GLU A 106 8.03 24.05 9.08
CA GLU A 106 7.05 23.69 8.05
C GLU A 106 7.27 22.26 7.54
N ALA A 107 8.52 21.86 7.25
CA ALA A 107 8.84 20.50 6.85
C ALA A 107 8.48 19.48 7.95
N ASN A 108 8.72 19.80 9.23
CA ASN A 108 8.33 18.96 10.35
C ASN A 108 6.81 18.92 10.57
N ASN A 109 6.10 20.02 10.30
CA ASN A 109 4.64 20.05 10.32
C ASN A 109 4.07 19.26 9.15
N TYR A 110 4.62 19.41 7.96
CA TYR A 110 4.25 18.65 6.78
C TYR A 110 4.51 17.15 6.97
N GLN A 111 5.64 16.74 7.56
CA GLN A 111 5.88 15.33 7.90
C GLN A 111 4.92 14.78 8.96
N ARG A 112 4.33 15.65 9.79
CA ARG A 112 3.34 15.28 10.81
C ARG A 112 1.89 15.36 10.33
N GLY A 113 1.58 16.26 9.39
CA GLY A 113 0.22 16.60 8.95
C GLY A 113 -0.09 16.23 7.50
N VAL A 114 0.89 16.13 6.61
CA VAL A 114 0.73 15.31 5.41
C VAL A 114 1.05 13.90 5.84
N ASN A 115 -0.01 13.17 6.15
CA ASN A 115 0.02 11.74 6.34
C ASN A 115 0.64 11.09 5.11
N ILE A 116 1.97 10.94 5.14
CA ILE A 116 2.64 9.91 4.35
C ILE A 116 1.85 8.65 4.67
N PHE A 117 1.26 8.04 3.65
CA PHE A 117 0.36 6.92 3.81
C PHE A 117 1.02 5.88 4.71
N LYS A 118 0.37 5.63 5.84
CA LYS A 118 0.74 4.59 6.78
C LYS A 118 -0.53 3.77 7.05
N PRO A 119 -0.43 2.43 7.03
CA PRO A 119 -1.60 1.60 7.25
C PRO A 119 -2.15 1.83 8.67
N PRO A 120 -3.46 2.06 8.84
CA PRO A 120 -4.07 2.21 10.16
C PRO A 120 -3.84 0.96 11.02
N ALA A 121 -3.82 1.12 12.35
CA ALA A 121 -3.55 -0.02 13.22
C ALA A 121 -4.83 -0.85 13.45
N ALA A 122 -4.70 -2.17 13.44
CA ALA A 122 -5.74 -3.09 13.90
C ALA A 122 -5.56 -3.35 15.40
N GLU A 123 -6.43 -2.77 16.23
CA GLU A 123 -6.54 -3.15 17.63
C GLU A 123 -7.38 -4.42 17.75
N THR A 124 -6.82 -5.44 18.38
CA THR A 124 -7.47 -6.74 18.51
C THR A 124 -7.74 -7.09 19.96
N LYS A 125 -8.89 -7.73 20.19
CA LYS A 125 -9.29 -8.24 21.49
C LYS A 125 -9.95 -9.60 21.31
N LEU A 126 -9.44 -10.61 22.00
CA LEU A 126 -10.10 -11.92 22.06
C LEU A 126 -11.15 -11.90 23.17
N GLU A 127 -12.40 -12.15 22.81
CA GLU A 127 -13.54 -12.27 23.71
C GLU A 127 -13.97 -13.74 23.80
N ASN A 128 -14.46 -14.15 24.96
CA ASN A 128 -15.04 -15.48 25.20
C ASN A 128 -14.14 -16.69 24.81
N GLY A 129 -12.84 -16.46 24.62
CA GLY A 129 -11.84 -17.49 24.30
C GLY A 129 -11.71 -17.85 22.83
N ASN A 130 -12.57 -17.38 21.93
CA ASN A 130 -12.50 -17.68 20.49
C ASN A 130 -13.02 -16.56 19.57
N ARG A 131 -13.62 -15.49 20.10
CA ARG A 131 -14.18 -14.41 19.28
C ARG A 131 -13.20 -13.26 19.16
N LEU A 132 -12.61 -13.09 17.99
CA LEU A 132 -11.68 -11.99 17.71
C LEU A 132 -12.44 -10.74 17.33
N VAL A 133 -12.33 -9.68 18.13
CA VAL A 133 -12.86 -8.36 17.81
C VAL A 133 -11.72 -7.48 17.31
N ILE A 134 -11.94 -6.83 16.17
CA ILE A 134 -10.99 -5.96 15.47
C ILE A 134 -11.59 -4.56 15.41
N ARG A 135 -10.80 -3.57 15.85
CA ARG A 135 -11.13 -2.16 15.75
C ARG A 135 -10.04 -1.43 14.99
N ALA A 136 -10.44 -0.57 14.07
CA ALA A 136 -9.51 0.36 13.48
C ALA A 136 -9.13 1.42 14.50
N LYS A 137 -7.83 1.58 14.72
CA LYS A 137 -7.30 2.74 15.41
C LYS A 137 -6.70 3.66 14.38
N GLY A 138 -7.36 4.79 14.15
CA GLY A 138 -6.81 5.87 13.35
C GLY A 138 -5.46 6.30 13.89
N GLN A 139 -4.54 6.64 12.98
CA GLN A 139 -3.21 7.10 13.37
C GLN A 139 -3.25 8.49 14.01
N ASP A 140 -4.25 9.28 13.65
CA ASP A 140 -4.56 10.60 14.19
C ASP A 140 -6.08 10.88 14.15
N ALA A 141 -6.47 12.03 14.68
CA ALA A 141 -7.85 12.50 14.64
C ALA A 141 -8.36 12.75 13.20
N GLU A 142 -7.45 12.97 12.23
CA GLU A 142 -7.78 13.22 10.83
C GLU A 142 -8.26 11.96 10.14
N TRP A 143 -7.53 10.84 10.22
CA TRP A 143 -7.92 9.56 9.62
C TRP A 143 -9.31 9.13 10.09
N SER A 144 -9.57 9.24 11.39
CA SER A 144 -10.85 8.87 12.00
C SER A 144 -12.00 9.80 11.57
N SER A 145 -11.69 10.98 11.02
CA SER A 145 -12.68 11.91 10.47
C SER A 145 -13.05 11.60 9.01
N TYR A 146 -12.14 10.97 8.25
CA TYR A 146 -12.34 10.66 6.83
C TYR A 146 -12.81 9.22 6.59
N VAL A 147 -12.27 8.26 7.33
CA VAL A 147 -12.63 6.85 7.21
C VAL A 147 -13.58 6.48 8.33
N LYS A 148 -14.82 6.20 7.98
CA LYS A 148 -15.84 5.71 8.91
C LYS A 148 -16.04 4.23 8.69
N MET A 149 -15.63 3.43 9.67
CA MET A 149 -15.71 1.96 9.57
C MET A 149 -17.14 1.44 9.46
N GLU A 150 -18.13 2.22 9.89
CA GLU A 150 -19.56 1.93 9.73
C GLU A 150 -20.04 2.09 8.28
N GLU A 151 -19.30 2.83 7.46
CA GLU A 151 -19.63 3.18 6.07
C GLU A 151 -18.75 2.45 5.06
N VAL A 152 -17.86 1.53 5.48
CA VAL A 152 -17.11 0.69 4.52
C VAL A 152 -18.06 -0.18 3.71
N ILE A 153 -17.67 -0.43 2.46
CA ILE A 153 -18.44 -1.16 1.46
C ILE A 153 -17.82 -2.54 1.20
N PRO A 154 -18.63 -3.53 0.78
CA PRO A 154 -18.09 -4.85 0.48
C PRO A 154 -17.11 -4.83 -0.69
N ASP A 155 -15.99 -5.53 -0.56
CA ASP A 155 -15.12 -5.91 -1.68
C ASP A 155 -15.33 -7.40 -1.98
N HIS A 156 -15.56 -7.72 -3.25
CA HIS A 156 -15.82 -9.08 -3.77
C HIS A 156 -16.76 -9.99 -2.93
N GLY A 157 -17.62 -9.41 -2.09
CA GLY A 157 -18.65 -10.13 -1.31
C GLY A 157 -18.59 -9.87 0.19
N HIS A 158 -17.48 -9.38 0.73
CA HIS A 158 -17.27 -9.23 2.17
C HIS A 158 -16.87 -7.81 2.56
N LEU A 159 -17.24 -7.38 3.76
CA LEU A 159 -16.88 -6.03 4.26
C LEU A 159 -15.43 -5.93 4.71
N MET A 160 -14.82 -7.06 5.06
CA MET A 160 -13.44 -7.17 5.51
C MET A 160 -12.87 -8.51 5.08
N ASP A 161 -11.66 -8.47 4.53
CA ASP A 161 -10.84 -9.64 4.26
C ASP A 161 -9.72 -9.67 5.30
N LEU A 162 -9.81 -10.63 6.22
CA LEU A 162 -8.90 -10.78 7.35
C LEU A 162 -7.88 -11.87 7.08
N PHE A 163 -6.62 -11.48 7.00
CA PHE A 163 -5.48 -12.39 6.93
C PHE A 163 -4.80 -12.50 8.29
N VAL A 164 -4.89 -13.68 8.90
CA VAL A 164 -4.16 -14.03 10.12
C VAL A 164 -2.99 -14.92 9.73
N ILE A 165 -1.76 -14.45 9.89
CA ILE A 165 -0.55 -15.16 9.42
C ILE A 165 0.37 -15.43 10.60
N SER A 166 0.79 -16.68 10.76
CA SER A 166 1.68 -17.06 11.86
C SER A 166 3.03 -16.36 11.77
N SER A 167 3.57 -15.97 12.92
CA SER A 167 4.89 -15.37 13.03
C SER A 167 5.64 -15.90 14.25
N PRO A 168 6.92 -16.29 14.13
CA PRO A 168 7.74 -16.26 12.91
C PRO A 168 7.41 -17.41 11.95
N GLY A 169 7.87 -17.29 10.70
CA GLY A 169 7.94 -18.41 9.75
C GLY A 169 6.81 -18.50 8.72
N LEU A 170 5.72 -17.74 8.87
CA LEU A 170 4.62 -17.63 7.91
C LEU A 170 4.14 -19.01 7.45
N ASP A 171 4.12 -19.97 8.37
CA ASP A 171 3.87 -21.38 8.13
C ASP A 171 2.39 -21.76 8.27
N ARG A 172 1.55 -20.79 8.63
CA ARG A 172 0.09 -20.91 8.68
C ARG A 172 -0.54 -19.58 8.27
N MET A 173 -1.65 -19.67 7.56
CA MET A 173 -2.43 -18.52 7.15
C MET A 173 -3.91 -18.87 7.26
N TRP A 174 -4.71 -17.93 7.74
CA TRP A 174 -6.16 -17.96 7.66
C TRP A 174 -6.63 -16.73 6.91
N HIS A 175 -7.53 -16.94 5.95
CA HIS A 175 -8.26 -15.88 5.26
C HIS A 175 -9.73 -16.01 5.69
N LEU A 176 -10.17 -15.05 6.49
CA LEU A 176 -11.46 -15.04 7.18
C LEU A 176 -12.24 -13.78 6.80
N HIS A 177 -13.57 -13.82 6.98
CA HIS A 177 -14.44 -12.70 6.60
C HIS A 177 -15.29 -12.19 7.79
N PRO A 178 -14.69 -11.37 8.68
CA PRO A 178 -15.36 -10.87 9.87
C PRO A 178 -16.62 -10.07 9.58
N GLN A 179 -17.61 -10.20 10.47
CA GLN A 179 -18.84 -9.42 10.37
C GLN A 179 -18.72 -8.10 11.13
N ARG A 180 -19.29 -7.04 10.57
CA ARG A 180 -19.36 -5.74 11.24
C ARG A 180 -20.28 -5.80 12.46
N VAL A 181 -19.81 -5.27 13.58
CA VAL A 181 -20.54 -5.14 14.85
C VAL A 181 -20.61 -3.68 15.29
N GLU A 182 -21.21 -3.44 16.46
CA GLU A 182 -21.47 -2.09 16.97
C GLU A 182 -20.21 -1.20 17.08
N GLY A 183 -20.36 0.06 16.68
CA GLY A 183 -19.30 1.07 16.72
C GLY A 183 -18.16 0.80 15.73
N GLY A 184 -18.49 0.30 14.53
CA GLY A 184 -17.55 0.14 13.43
C GLY A 184 -16.50 -0.95 13.62
N ALA A 185 -16.66 -1.80 14.65
CA ALA A 185 -15.80 -2.95 14.85
C ALA A 185 -16.18 -4.11 13.94
N PHE A 186 -15.28 -5.07 13.84
CA PHE A 186 -15.48 -6.33 13.16
C PHE A 186 -15.26 -7.48 14.14
N ALA A 187 -16.03 -8.54 14.02
CA ALA A 187 -15.92 -9.71 14.89
C ALA A 187 -15.90 -11.00 14.06
N GLU A 188 -15.01 -11.89 14.44
CA GLU A 188 -14.81 -13.21 13.83
C GLU A 188 -14.83 -14.29 14.90
N GLU A 189 -15.57 -15.37 14.68
CA GLU A 189 -15.53 -16.55 15.52
C GLU A 189 -14.41 -17.46 15.03
N LEU A 190 -13.22 -17.31 15.63
CA LEU A 190 -12.02 -17.95 15.11
C LEU A 190 -12.19 -19.48 15.02
N PRO A 191 -11.68 -20.10 13.93
CA PRO A 191 -11.66 -21.55 13.79
C PRO A 191 -10.68 -22.17 14.79
N SER A 192 -10.53 -23.49 14.76
CA SER A 192 -9.48 -24.14 15.54
C SER A 192 -8.09 -23.63 15.11
N MET A 193 -7.37 -23.01 16.04
CA MET A 193 -6.06 -22.40 15.81
C MET A 193 -5.07 -22.83 16.89
N PRO A 194 -3.80 -23.10 16.53
CA PRO A 194 -2.74 -23.34 17.49
C PRO A 194 -2.49 -22.08 18.35
N ALA A 195 -1.88 -22.27 19.50
CA ALA A 195 -1.33 -21.13 20.24
C ALA A 195 -0.14 -20.52 19.47
N GLY A 196 0.02 -19.21 19.57
CA GLY A 196 1.18 -18.49 19.05
C GLY A 196 0.87 -17.07 18.61
N ARG A 197 1.93 -16.39 18.17
CA ARG A 197 1.87 -15.04 17.65
C ARG A 197 1.44 -15.04 16.18
N ASN A 198 0.54 -14.13 15.85
CA ASN A 198 0.07 -13.93 14.49
C ASN A 198 0.13 -12.44 14.12
N GLN A 199 0.55 -12.18 12.88
CA GLN A 199 0.37 -10.89 12.23
C GLN A 199 -1.04 -10.85 11.62
N ILE A 200 -1.66 -9.68 11.68
CA ILE A 200 -2.99 -9.44 11.11
C ILE A 200 -2.88 -8.36 10.05
N PHE A 201 -3.47 -8.65 8.89
CA PHE A 201 -3.77 -7.70 7.83
C PHE A 201 -5.28 -7.77 7.58
N ALA A 202 -5.99 -6.66 7.75
CA ALA A 202 -7.43 -6.60 7.56
C ALA A 202 -7.75 -5.55 6.51
N ASP A 203 -8.09 -6.03 5.31
CA ASP A 203 -8.44 -5.17 4.19
C ASP A 203 -9.90 -4.75 4.27
N VAL A 204 -10.15 -3.46 4.04
CA VAL A 204 -11.49 -2.87 3.94
C VAL A 204 -11.47 -1.83 2.83
N VAL A 205 -12.63 -1.56 2.24
CA VAL A 205 -12.78 -0.50 1.22
C VAL A 205 -13.71 0.58 1.76
N ASP A 206 -13.24 1.82 1.81
CA ASP A 206 -14.12 2.92 2.20
C ASP A 206 -15.18 3.21 1.12
N LYS A 207 -16.23 3.96 1.47
CA LYS A 207 -17.31 4.32 0.55
C LYS A 207 -16.85 5.07 -0.72
N GLY A 208 -15.66 5.66 -0.69
CA GLY A 208 -15.07 6.33 -1.85
C GLY A 208 -14.39 5.36 -2.82
N GLY A 209 -14.19 4.10 -2.41
CA GLY A 209 -13.44 3.10 -3.17
C GLY A 209 -11.96 3.08 -2.83
N PHE A 210 -11.51 3.74 -1.76
CA PHE A 210 -10.10 3.64 -1.37
C PHE A 210 -9.88 2.39 -0.50
N PRO A 211 -8.95 1.49 -0.89
CA PRO A 211 -8.62 0.32 -0.10
C PRO A 211 -7.70 0.67 1.08
N TRP A 212 -8.02 0.15 2.26
CA TRP A 212 -7.25 0.31 3.49
C TRP A 212 -6.88 -1.05 4.05
N THR A 213 -5.59 -1.27 4.34
CA THR A 213 -5.12 -2.42 5.11
C THR A 213 -4.86 -2.01 6.54
N LEU A 214 -5.68 -2.51 7.47
CA LEU A 214 -5.43 -2.40 8.90
C LEU A 214 -4.35 -3.41 9.31
N VAL A 215 -3.32 -2.96 10.01
CA VAL A 215 -2.17 -3.80 10.38
C VAL A 215 -2.07 -3.93 11.89
N GLY A 216 -1.99 -5.16 12.39
CA GLY A 216 -1.86 -5.43 13.82
C GLY A 216 -1.23 -6.78 14.10
N SER A 217 -1.15 -7.15 15.37
CA SER A 217 -0.70 -8.48 15.76
C SER A 217 -1.52 -8.97 16.94
N VAL A 218 -1.65 -10.28 17.06
CA VAL A 218 -2.37 -10.91 18.17
C VAL A 218 -1.57 -12.11 18.67
N GLU A 219 -1.48 -12.24 19.99
CA GLU A 219 -1.00 -13.46 20.63
C GLU A 219 -2.21 -14.31 20.99
N LEU A 220 -2.31 -15.50 20.42
CA LEU A 220 -3.45 -16.40 20.66
C LEU A 220 -3.03 -17.55 21.56
N ALA A 221 -3.89 -17.86 22.53
CA ALA A 221 -3.90 -19.19 23.13
C ALA A 221 -4.44 -20.21 22.12
N LYS A 222 -4.34 -21.51 22.43
CA LYS A 222 -4.96 -22.53 21.59
C LYS A 222 -6.48 -22.30 21.53
N ILE A 223 -7.00 -22.07 20.33
CA ILE A 223 -8.43 -21.90 20.07
C ILE A 223 -9.01 -23.24 19.65
N ASN A 224 -10.10 -23.65 20.30
CA ASN A 224 -10.93 -24.76 19.85
C ASN A 224 -12.20 -24.17 19.23
N GLY A 225 -12.11 -23.82 17.96
CA GLY A 225 -13.17 -23.14 17.21
C GLY A 225 -13.94 -24.08 16.29
N GLN A 226 -14.96 -23.53 15.64
CA GLN A 226 -15.77 -24.25 14.65
C GLN A 226 -14.97 -24.51 13.35
N PRO A 227 -15.42 -25.45 12.52
CA PRO A 227 -14.90 -25.60 11.16
C PRO A 227 -15.09 -24.30 10.36
N LEU A 228 -14.19 -24.04 9.42
CA LEU A 228 -14.31 -22.95 8.45
C LEU A 228 -15.61 -23.10 7.64
N THR A 229 -16.20 -21.99 7.24
CA THR A 229 -17.46 -21.97 6.48
C THR A 229 -17.41 -20.96 5.34
N GLY A 230 -18.28 -21.13 4.35
CA GLY A 230 -18.42 -20.17 3.26
C GLY A 230 -17.13 -20.02 2.45
N ASP A 231 -16.62 -18.79 2.40
CA ASP A 231 -15.38 -18.43 1.70
C ASP A 231 -14.15 -18.45 2.60
N ASP A 232 -14.30 -18.73 3.90
CA ASP A 232 -13.18 -18.81 4.83
C ASP A 232 -12.25 -19.97 4.48
N SER A 233 -10.95 -19.74 4.62
CA SER A 233 -9.94 -20.72 4.29
C SER A 233 -8.76 -20.69 5.25
N ALA A 234 -8.04 -21.80 5.29
CA ALA A 234 -6.81 -21.91 6.05
C ALA A 234 -5.80 -22.76 5.32
N TRP A 235 -4.53 -22.42 5.52
CA TRP A 235 -3.40 -23.22 5.09
C TRP A 235 -2.45 -23.45 6.26
N SER A 236 -1.79 -24.60 6.25
CA SER A 236 -0.75 -24.94 7.22
C SER A 236 0.34 -25.76 6.53
N GLY A 237 1.57 -25.24 6.57
CA GLY A 237 2.76 -25.91 6.08
C GLY A 237 3.59 -26.54 7.20
N ALA A 238 4.76 -27.05 6.82
CA ALA A 238 5.75 -27.52 7.78
C ALA A 238 6.30 -26.34 8.60
N THR A 239 6.59 -26.58 9.89
CA THR A 239 7.16 -25.55 10.76
C THR A 239 8.47 -25.01 10.20
N GLY A 240 8.58 -23.68 10.07
CA GLY A 240 9.76 -23.05 9.45
C GLY A 240 9.85 -23.24 7.94
N ALA A 241 8.73 -23.51 7.27
CA ALA A 241 8.69 -23.73 5.82
C ALA A 241 9.09 -22.52 4.97
N ALA A 242 9.14 -21.30 5.52
CA ALA A 242 9.66 -20.14 4.79
C ALA A 242 11.16 -20.33 4.53
N GLN A 243 11.49 -20.74 3.32
CA GLN A 243 12.88 -20.93 2.89
C GLN A 243 13.37 -19.70 2.14
N ALA A 244 14.67 -19.44 2.25
CA ALA A 244 15.33 -18.49 1.35
C ALA A 244 15.41 -19.12 -0.05
N GLY A 245 14.99 -18.36 -1.07
CA GLY A 245 15.02 -18.81 -2.47
C GLY A 245 13.66 -19.12 -3.07
N ASP A 246 13.67 -19.37 -4.38
CA ASP A 246 12.45 -19.53 -5.15
C ASP A 246 11.89 -20.95 -5.07
N SER A 247 10.60 -21.09 -4.79
CA SER A 247 9.86 -22.33 -5.00
C SER A 247 8.83 -22.15 -6.12
N THR A 248 8.72 -23.14 -7.02
CA THR A 248 7.88 -23.04 -8.23
C THR A 248 6.75 -24.05 -8.26
N VAL A 249 6.66 -24.95 -7.27
CA VAL A 249 5.61 -25.96 -7.17
C VAL A 249 5.12 -26.03 -5.74
N SER A 250 3.81 -25.89 -5.55
CA SER A 250 3.12 -26.15 -4.30
C SER A 250 2.21 -27.37 -4.43
N GLN A 251 2.23 -28.26 -3.45
CA GLN A 251 1.20 -29.29 -3.33
C GLN A 251 -0.08 -28.67 -2.77
N LEU A 252 -1.23 -29.13 -3.24
CA LEU A 252 -2.55 -28.76 -2.74
C LEU A 252 -3.07 -29.83 -1.78
N ALA A 253 -4.06 -29.49 -0.96
CA ALA A 253 -4.57 -30.40 0.08
C ALA A 253 -5.32 -31.60 -0.52
N ASP A 254 -5.89 -31.43 -1.71
CA ASP A 254 -6.55 -32.47 -2.50
C ASP A 254 -5.58 -33.45 -3.21
N GLY A 255 -4.27 -33.23 -3.09
CA GLY A 255 -3.22 -34.02 -3.74
C GLY A 255 -2.89 -33.58 -5.18
N GLY A 256 -3.56 -32.55 -5.70
CA GLY A 256 -3.13 -31.83 -6.88
C GLY A 256 -1.91 -30.93 -6.59
N ARG A 257 -1.51 -30.14 -7.58
CA ARG A 257 -0.42 -29.17 -7.42
C ARG A 257 -0.67 -27.89 -8.18
N MET A 258 -0.08 -26.81 -7.67
CA MET A 258 -0.03 -25.52 -8.34
C MET A 258 1.41 -25.21 -8.76
N VAL A 259 1.61 -24.82 -10.01
CA VAL A 259 2.93 -24.58 -10.59
C VAL A 259 3.06 -23.11 -10.99
N TRP A 260 4.02 -22.40 -10.39
CA TRP A 260 4.38 -21.04 -10.78
C TRP A 260 5.15 -21.05 -12.11
N ARG A 261 4.50 -20.58 -13.17
CA ARG A 261 5.04 -20.47 -14.52
C ARG A 261 5.82 -19.17 -14.67
N ARG A 262 7.11 -19.20 -14.36
CA ARG A 262 8.02 -18.05 -14.51
C ARG A 262 9.26 -18.38 -15.33
N ALA A 263 9.86 -17.34 -15.88
CA ALA A 263 11.22 -17.41 -16.41
C ALA A 263 12.23 -17.58 -15.25
N THR A 264 13.42 -18.09 -15.60
CA THR A 264 14.54 -18.26 -14.65
C THR A 264 15.29 -16.96 -14.37
N ASP A 265 14.89 -15.85 -15.01
CA ASP A 265 15.45 -14.53 -14.71
C ASP A 265 15.15 -14.14 -13.25
N PRO A 266 16.07 -13.42 -12.58
CA PRO A 266 15.84 -12.91 -11.24
C PRO A 266 14.60 -12.02 -11.18
N LEU A 267 13.90 -12.04 -10.05
CA LEU A 267 12.83 -11.06 -9.79
C LEU A 267 13.44 -9.67 -9.63
N GLU A 268 12.67 -8.63 -9.93
CA GLU A 268 13.12 -7.25 -9.75
C GLU A 268 12.12 -6.47 -8.90
N ALA A 269 12.64 -5.74 -7.92
CA ALA A 269 11.85 -4.77 -7.18
C ALA A 269 11.49 -3.56 -8.06
N ASN A 270 10.31 -3.00 -7.84
CA ASN A 270 9.73 -1.85 -8.57
C ASN A 270 9.44 -2.11 -10.05
N LEU A 271 9.37 -3.38 -10.48
CA LEU A 271 8.93 -3.75 -11.80
C LEU A 271 7.57 -4.47 -11.73
N PRO A 272 6.53 -4.02 -12.45
CA PRO A 272 5.28 -4.78 -12.55
C PRO A 272 5.51 -6.04 -13.38
N MET A 273 5.15 -7.18 -12.81
CA MET A 273 5.26 -8.51 -13.39
C MET A 273 3.89 -9.18 -13.40
N ASN A 274 3.73 -10.20 -14.24
CA ASN A 274 2.52 -11.02 -14.26
C ASN A 274 2.84 -12.42 -13.71
N PHE A 275 2.39 -12.71 -12.49
CA PHE A 275 2.63 -13.98 -11.82
C PHE A 275 1.61 -15.00 -12.31
N LYS A 276 2.05 -15.99 -13.09
CA LYS A 276 1.18 -17.00 -13.70
C LYS A 276 1.29 -18.32 -12.97
N PHE A 277 0.15 -18.93 -12.64
CA PHE A 277 0.11 -20.23 -11.99
C PHE A 277 -0.77 -21.19 -12.79
N SER A 278 -0.30 -22.43 -12.98
CA SER A 278 -1.12 -23.51 -13.53
C SER A 278 -1.55 -24.44 -12.41
N VAL A 279 -2.82 -24.80 -12.39
CA VAL A 279 -3.40 -25.78 -11.46
C VAL A 279 -3.49 -27.13 -12.16
N GLU A 280 -2.90 -28.15 -11.55
CA GLU A 280 -2.86 -29.51 -12.04
C GLU A 280 -3.58 -30.46 -11.07
N ASP A 281 -4.31 -31.42 -11.61
CA ASP A 281 -5.00 -32.47 -10.85
C ASP A 281 -4.01 -33.51 -10.29
N THR A 282 -4.53 -34.51 -9.58
CA THR A 282 -3.73 -35.61 -9.00
C THR A 282 -3.00 -36.46 -10.05
N ASN A 283 -3.41 -36.39 -11.33
CA ASN A 283 -2.80 -37.09 -12.45
C ASN A 283 -1.76 -36.22 -13.20
N GLY A 284 -1.56 -34.98 -12.75
CA GLY A 284 -0.69 -33.99 -13.40
C GLY A 284 -1.28 -33.37 -14.66
N GLN A 285 -2.60 -33.49 -14.88
CA GLN A 285 -3.31 -32.85 -15.99
C GLN A 285 -3.85 -31.48 -15.58
N PRO A 286 -4.07 -30.54 -16.51
CA PRO A 286 -4.69 -29.26 -16.19
C PRO A 286 -6.06 -29.45 -15.51
N ALA A 287 -6.26 -28.80 -14.36
CA ALA A 287 -7.52 -28.87 -13.62
C ALA A 287 -8.69 -28.30 -14.44
N ASN A 288 -9.84 -28.96 -14.43
CA ASN A 288 -11.03 -28.54 -15.17
C ASN A 288 -12.25 -28.29 -14.26
N ASP A 289 -12.03 -28.31 -12.95
CA ASP A 289 -13.02 -28.20 -11.87
C ASP A 289 -12.84 -26.91 -11.05
N LEU A 290 -12.15 -25.91 -11.61
CA LEU A 290 -12.02 -24.60 -10.97
C LEU A 290 -13.38 -23.88 -10.92
N GLU A 291 -13.63 -23.26 -9.77
CA GLU A 291 -14.84 -22.51 -9.45
C GLU A 291 -14.49 -21.05 -9.14
N PRO A 292 -15.40 -20.10 -9.35
CA PRO A 292 -15.21 -18.75 -8.86
C PRO A 292 -15.03 -18.73 -7.34
N TYR A 293 -13.94 -18.14 -6.88
CA TYR A 293 -13.71 -17.79 -5.48
C TYR A 293 -13.96 -16.29 -5.34
N MET A 294 -14.97 -15.90 -4.54
CA MET A 294 -15.42 -14.51 -4.39
C MET A 294 -15.60 -13.76 -5.74
N GLY A 295 -16.20 -14.46 -6.71
CA GLY A 295 -16.48 -13.90 -8.04
C GLY A 295 -15.29 -13.82 -9.00
N MET A 296 -14.11 -14.31 -8.60
CA MET A 296 -12.89 -14.29 -9.42
C MET A 296 -12.25 -15.68 -9.51
N THR A 297 -11.21 -15.85 -10.33
CA THR A 297 -10.50 -17.13 -10.48
C THR A 297 -9.61 -17.48 -9.29
N GLY A 298 -9.35 -16.53 -8.40
CA GLY A 298 -8.52 -16.71 -7.20
C GLY A 298 -8.05 -15.39 -6.61
N HIS A 299 -7.33 -15.48 -5.49
CA HIS A 299 -6.70 -14.37 -4.75
C HIS A 299 -5.24 -14.73 -4.49
N ALA A 300 -4.39 -13.72 -4.32
CA ALA A 300 -3.01 -13.93 -3.94
C ALA A 300 -2.55 -12.93 -2.90
N GLU A 301 -1.85 -13.42 -1.88
CA GLU A 301 -1.25 -12.61 -0.83
C GLU A 301 0.28 -12.65 -0.94
N PHE A 302 0.89 -11.49 -1.19
CA PHE A 302 2.34 -11.33 -1.24
C PHE A 302 2.83 -10.74 0.07
N VAL A 303 3.59 -11.53 0.84
CA VAL A 303 3.97 -11.17 2.21
C VAL A 303 5.48 -11.28 2.37
N SER A 304 6.15 -10.18 2.74
CA SER A 304 7.59 -10.27 3.05
C SER A 304 7.82 -11.03 4.36
N LEU A 305 8.90 -11.79 4.47
CA LEU A 305 9.22 -12.57 5.69
C LEU A 305 9.40 -11.70 6.95
N ASP A 306 9.78 -10.44 6.80
CA ASP A 306 9.85 -9.46 7.89
C ASP A 306 8.50 -8.76 8.20
N LEU A 307 7.43 -9.15 7.50
CA LEU A 307 6.05 -8.67 7.63
C LEU A 307 5.84 -7.17 7.34
N SER A 308 6.82 -6.47 6.77
CA SER A 308 6.69 -5.05 6.45
C SER A 308 6.08 -4.76 5.07
N VAL A 309 5.86 -5.80 4.26
CA VAL A 309 5.09 -5.76 3.01
C VAL A 309 4.00 -6.82 3.07
N PHE A 310 2.77 -6.39 2.77
CA PHE A 310 1.61 -7.21 2.51
C PHE A 310 0.89 -6.63 1.30
N ALA A 311 0.43 -7.48 0.39
CA ALA A 311 -0.45 -7.09 -0.69
C ALA A 311 -1.44 -8.21 -0.96
N HIS A 312 -2.73 -7.87 -0.91
CA HIS A 312 -3.82 -8.68 -1.43
C HIS A 312 -4.05 -8.30 -2.90
N VAL A 313 -3.96 -9.29 -3.78
CA VAL A 313 -3.91 -9.09 -5.23
C VAL A 313 -4.92 -10.00 -5.92
N HIS A 314 -5.66 -9.41 -6.86
CA HIS A 314 -6.64 -10.08 -7.69
C HIS A 314 -6.09 -10.35 -9.10
N PRO A 315 -6.77 -11.15 -9.94
CA PRO A 315 -6.42 -11.26 -11.34
C PRO A 315 -6.47 -9.93 -12.10
N ALA A 316 -7.30 -8.99 -11.62
CA ALA A 316 -7.34 -7.61 -12.10
C ALA A 316 -6.24 -6.70 -11.51
N GLY A 317 -5.40 -7.21 -10.62
CA GLY A 317 -4.34 -6.48 -9.90
C GLY A 317 -4.70 -6.14 -8.45
N SER A 318 -3.98 -5.19 -7.86
CA SER A 318 -4.19 -4.74 -6.46
C SER A 318 -5.31 -3.71 -6.29
N VAL A 319 -6.16 -3.56 -7.31
CA VAL A 319 -7.34 -2.70 -7.27
C VAL A 319 -8.46 -3.49 -6.59
N SER A 320 -9.14 -2.89 -5.61
CA SER A 320 -10.35 -3.48 -5.05
C SER A 320 -11.46 -3.54 -6.10
N MET A 321 -12.21 -4.63 -6.10
CA MET A 321 -13.32 -4.82 -7.03
C MET A 321 -14.42 -3.79 -6.79
N ALA A 322 -14.64 -3.39 -5.54
CA ALA A 322 -15.52 -2.29 -5.16
C ALA A 322 -15.13 -0.97 -5.86
N ALA A 323 -13.84 -0.62 -5.89
CA ALA A 323 -13.37 0.60 -6.56
C ALA A 323 -13.54 0.52 -8.08
N LEU A 324 -13.31 -0.66 -8.65
CA LEU A 324 -13.49 -0.89 -10.08
C LEU A 324 -14.96 -0.73 -10.48
N GLU A 325 -15.87 -1.23 -9.66
CA GLU A 325 -17.31 -1.08 -9.90
C GLU A 325 -17.74 0.39 -9.79
N LEU A 326 -17.32 1.10 -8.74
CA LEU A 326 -17.58 2.54 -8.58
C LEU A 326 -17.06 3.37 -9.77
N ALA A 327 -15.88 3.04 -10.29
CA ALA A 327 -15.31 3.71 -11.45
C ALA A 327 -16.13 3.45 -12.73
N ARG A 328 -16.70 2.24 -12.89
CA ARG A 328 -17.54 1.86 -14.04
C ARG A 328 -18.93 2.49 -13.98
N THR A 329 -19.59 2.45 -12.84
CA THR A 329 -20.96 2.97 -12.68
C THR A 329 -21.02 4.47 -12.44
N GLY A 330 -19.90 5.07 -12.02
CA GLY A 330 -19.82 6.45 -11.53
C GLY A 330 -20.31 6.58 -10.07
N LEU A 331 -19.81 7.61 -9.37
CA LEU A 331 -20.09 7.87 -7.94
C LEU A 331 -21.58 8.07 -7.59
N ALA A 332 -22.43 8.44 -8.56
CA ALA A 332 -23.86 8.63 -8.36
C ALA A 332 -24.63 7.31 -8.14
N GLY A 333 -24.02 6.15 -8.41
CA GLY A 333 -24.57 4.83 -8.10
C GLY A 333 -24.39 4.39 -6.65
N ALA A 334 -23.55 5.08 -5.87
CA ALA A 334 -23.20 4.68 -4.49
C ALA A 334 -24.27 5.04 -3.44
N SER A 335 -25.30 5.83 -3.80
CA SER A 335 -26.39 6.22 -2.90
C SER A 335 -27.64 5.33 -3.01
N GLY A 336 -27.65 4.36 -3.91
CA GLY A 336 -28.65 3.28 -3.92
C GLY A 336 -28.12 2.10 -3.14
N GLU A 337 -28.99 1.39 -2.41
CA GLU A 337 -28.65 0.08 -1.84
C GLU A 337 -27.91 -0.76 -2.88
N LEU A 338 -26.60 -0.94 -2.69
CA LEU A 338 -25.83 -1.94 -3.42
C LEU A 338 -26.51 -3.27 -3.13
N GLN A 339 -27.25 -3.81 -4.09
CA GLN A 339 -27.83 -5.14 -3.95
C GLN A 339 -26.68 -6.12 -3.68
N PRO A 340 -26.66 -6.78 -2.51
CA PRO A 340 -25.63 -7.77 -2.22
C PRO A 340 -25.72 -8.88 -3.27
N GLY A 341 -24.64 -9.12 -3.99
CA GLY A 341 -24.52 -10.32 -4.83
C GLY A 341 -25.18 -10.24 -6.21
N MET A 342 -25.15 -9.09 -6.91
CA MET A 342 -25.14 -9.17 -8.38
C MET A 342 -23.84 -9.86 -8.78
N PRO A 343 -23.86 -11.13 -9.24
CA PRO A 343 -22.66 -11.77 -9.71
C PRO A 343 -22.21 -10.94 -10.92
N MET A 344 -20.93 -10.56 -10.96
CA MET A 344 -20.31 -10.36 -12.26
C MET A 344 -20.54 -11.67 -13.00
N ALA A 345 -21.52 -11.70 -13.90
CA ALA A 345 -21.90 -12.88 -14.64
C ALA A 345 -20.74 -13.21 -15.57
N MET A 346 -19.76 -13.94 -15.03
CA MET A 346 -18.72 -14.55 -15.82
C MET A 346 -19.42 -15.54 -16.76
N PRO A 347 -19.03 -15.58 -18.04
CA PRO A 347 -19.62 -16.51 -18.98
C PRO A 347 -19.59 -17.92 -18.38
N SER A 348 -20.62 -18.72 -18.63
CA SER A 348 -20.74 -20.13 -18.25
C SER A 348 -19.68 -21.05 -18.86
N ALA A 349 -18.58 -20.48 -19.36
CA ALA A 349 -17.42 -21.20 -19.81
C ALA A 349 -16.64 -21.72 -18.59
N PRO A 350 -16.11 -22.95 -18.66
CA PRO A 350 -15.23 -23.46 -17.63
C PRO A 350 -14.05 -22.51 -17.43
N LEU A 351 -13.69 -22.27 -16.16
CA LEU A 351 -12.54 -21.45 -15.83
C LEU A 351 -11.26 -22.12 -16.33
N SER A 352 -10.32 -21.30 -16.81
CA SER A 352 -8.99 -21.77 -17.21
C SER A 352 -8.24 -22.32 -15.99
N SER A 353 -7.53 -23.43 -16.15
CA SER A 353 -6.57 -23.96 -15.16
C SER A 353 -5.38 -23.03 -14.90
N GLU A 354 -5.21 -22.01 -15.73
CA GLU A 354 -4.20 -20.97 -15.57
C GLU A 354 -4.81 -19.70 -14.97
N ILE A 355 -4.23 -19.27 -13.87
CA ILE A 355 -4.55 -18.02 -13.17
C ILE A 355 -3.35 -17.09 -13.19
N HIS A 356 -3.58 -15.79 -13.09
CA HIS A 356 -2.50 -14.83 -13.09
C HIS A 356 -2.80 -13.62 -12.21
N PHE A 357 -1.75 -13.00 -11.67
CA PHE A 357 -1.84 -11.87 -10.77
C PHE A 357 -0.80 -10.81 -11.17
N PRO A 358 -1.21 -9.62 -11.63
CA PRO A 358 -0.27 -8.55 -11.92
C PRO A 358 0.18 -7.88 -10.61
N TYR A 359 1.47 -7.95 -10.31
CA TYR A 359 2.06 -7.40 -9.09
C TYR A 359 3.52 -6.99 -9.30
N GLY A 360 4.03 -6.06 -8.49
CA GLY A 360 5.44 -5.68 -8.49
C GLY A 360 5.92 -5.51 -7.05
N PHE A 361 7.02 -6.19 -6.69
CA PHE A 361 7.55 -6.10 -5.33
C PHE A 361 8.05 -4.68 -5.05
N PRO A 362 7.63 -4.03 -3.95
CA PRO A 362 8.01 -2.64 -3.68
C PRO A 362 9.49 -2.50 -3.29
N ARG A 363 10.12 -3.57 -2.82
CA ARG A 363 11.53 -3.58 -2.38
C ARG A 363 12.16 -4.99 -2.48
N PRO A 364 13.49 -5.08 -2.50
CA PRO A 364 14.21 -6.34 -2.32
C PRO A 364 13.85 -7.03 -1.00
N GLY A 365 13.95 -8.36 -0.98
CA GLY A 365 13.70 -9.18 0.20
C GLY A 365 13.20 -10.59 -0.13
N GLU A 366 12.98 -11.37 0.93
CA GLU A 366 12.31 -12.67 0.85
C GLU A 366 10.80 -12.48 1.01
N TYR A 367 10.03 -13.13 0.15
CA TYR A 367 8.58 -13.09 0.16
C TYR A 367 8.00 -14.49 0.16
N ARG A 368 6.86 -14.63 0.83
CA ARG A 368 5.94 -15.76 0.69
C ARG A 368 4.72 -15.30 -0.07
N ILE A 369 4.31 -16.10 -1.05
CA ILE A 369 3.15 -15.89 -1.89
C ILE A 369 2.15 -16.99 -1.56
N PHE A 370 0.99 -16.61 -1.04
CA PHE A 370 -0.15 -17.51 -0.92
C PHE A 370 -1.05 -17.28 -2.14
N VAL A 371 -1.53 -18.35 -2.76
CA VAL A 371 -2.40 -18.28 -3.93
C VAL A 371 -3.61 -19.16 -3.68
N GLN A 372 -4.78 -18.55 -3.59
CA GLN A 372 -6.01 -19.22 -3.24
C GLN A 372 -6.93 -19.36 -4.44
N ILE A 373 -7.42 -20.58 -4.66
CA ILE A 373 -8.39 -20.92 -5.69
C ILE A 373 -9.53 -21.71 -5.06
N LYS A 374 -10.67 -21.79 -5.75
CA LYS A 374 -11.74 -22.71 -5.39
C LYS A 374 -11.85 -23.83 -6.41
N ARG A 375 -11.93 -25.06 -5.94
CA ARG A 375 -12.16 -26.24 -6.78
C ARG A 375 -12.85 -27.34 -5.99
N SER A 376 -13.73 -28.11 -6.64
CA SER A 376 -14.46 -29.19 -5.98
C SER A 376 -15.13 -28.76 -4.66
N GLY A 377 -15.67 -27.54 -4.63
CA GLY A 377 -16.32 -26.93 -3.46
C GLY A 377 -15.40 -26.53 -2.30
N ARG A 378 -14.07 -26.56 -2.48
CA ARG A 378 -13.08 -26.24 -1.43
C ARG A 378 -12.13 -25.13 -1.89
N VAL A 379 -11.69 -24.32 -0.93
CA VAL A 379 -10.60 -23.36 -1.16
C VAL A 379 -9.27 -24.10 -1.00
N GLU A 380 -8.47 -24.12 -2.06
CA GLU A 380 -7.13 -24.69 -2.08
C GLU A 380 -6.10 -23.54 -2.09
N THR A 381 -5.06 -23.66 -1.28
CA THR A 381 -3.99 -22.64 -1.17
C THR A 381 -2.66 -23.22 -1.62
N GLY A 382 -2.13 -22.69 -2.73
CA GLY A 382 -0.74 -22.88 -3.14
C GLY A 382 0.17 -21.90 -2.41
N VAL A 383 1.36 -22.34 -1.99
CA VAL A 383 2.34 -21.50 -1.31
C VAL A 383 3.69 -21.55 -2.01
N PHE A 384 4.23 -20.39 -2.29
CA PHE A 384 5.49 -20.19 -2.99
C PHE A 384 6.38 -19.25 -2.20
N ASP A 385 7.69 -19.44 -2.28
CA ASP A 385 8.70 -18.52 -1.75
C ASP A 385 9.37 -17.83 -2.95
N ALA A 386 9.71 -16.56 -2.77
CA ALA A 386 10.23 -15.69 -3.81
C ALA A 386 11.37 -14.82 -3.26
N HIS A 387 12.54 -14.93 -3.88
CA HIS A 387 13.69 -14.09 -3.57
C HIS A 387 13.78 -12.91 -4.55
N VAL A 388 13.75 -11.70 -4.00
CA VAL A 388 13.91 -10.45 -4.76
C VAL A 388 15.24 -9.81 -4.38
N PRO A 389 16.26 -9.83 -5.26
CA PRO A 389 17.61 -9.33 -5.00
C PRO A 389 17.72 -7.82 -4.76
#